data_AF-A0A8T3BH51-F1
#
_entry.id   AF-A0A8T3BH51-F1
#
_cell.length_a   1.000
_cell.length_b   1.000
_cell.length_c   1.000
_cell.angle_alpha   90.00
_cell.angle_beta   90.00
_cell.angle_gamma   90.00
#
_symmetry.space_group_name_H-M   'P 1'
#
loop_
_entity.id
_entity.type
_entity.pdbx_description
1 polymer ?
#
loop_
_entity_poly.entity_id
_entity_poly.type
_entity_poly.pdbx_seq_one_letter_code
_entity_poly.pdbx_strand_id
1 'polypeptide(L)'
;MGFLYDGMYRARRAIKLMFKNSKRLYKPYTSIIKRRWDHQLRQGIHCAAYLLNPHFQYDKENFCMKYEVMQGLVELIGNKDICPKSTAIMNEVRLFRDNLESFGKLIALTMAKEMQPGK
;
A
#
# COMPACT_ATOMS: atom_id res chain seq x y z
N MET A 1 -0.73 -8.86 -4.16
CA MET A 1 0.00 -8.55 -2.91
C MET A 1 -0.42 -7.24 -2.23
N GLY A 2 -0.56 -6.11 -2.93
CA GLY A 2 -1.02 -4.83 -2.31
C GLY A 2 -2.46 -4.82 -1.80
N PHE A 3 -3.34 -5.64 -2.38
CA PHE A 3 -4.75 -5.80 -1.96
C PHE A 3 -4.91 -6.27 -0.52
N LEU A 4 -3.91 -6.99 0.01
CA LEU A 4 -3.97 -7.46 1.38
C LEU A 4 -3.83 -6.30 2.38
N TYR A 5 -2.93 -5.34 2.11
CA TYR A 5 -2.82 -4.11 2.91
C TYR A 5 -4.12 -3.28 2.82
N ASP A 6 -4.65 -3.09 1.61
CA ASP A 6 -5.90 -2.35 1.39
C ASP A 6 -7.08 -3.00 2.14
N GLY A 7 -7.27 -4.31 2.01
CA GLY A 7 -8.32 -5.05 2.71
C GLY A 7 -8.21 -4.92 4.23
N MET A 8 -7.00 -5.01 4.78
CA MET A 8 -6.73 -4.84 6.21
C MET A 8 -6.99 -3.40 6.68
N TYR A 9 -6.63 -2.41 5.86
CA TYR A 9 -6.92 -1.01 6.11
C TYR A 9 -8.43 -0.75 6.14
N ARG A 10 -9.16 -1.25 5.12
CA ARG A 10 -10.63 -1.14 5.03
C ARG A 10 -11.33 -1.82 6.19
N ALA A 11 -10.91 -3.04 6.56
CA ALA A 11 -11.47 -3.76 7.71
C ALA A 11 -11.31 -2.97 9.02
N ARG A 12 -10.10 -2.45 9.29
CA ARG A 12 -9.85 -1.60 10.47
C ARG A 12 -10.70 -0.33 10.45
N ARG A 13 -10.92 0.30 9.29
CA ARG A 13 -11.79 1.47 9.14
C ARG A 13 -13.24 1.14 9.40
N ALA A 14 -13.76 0.07 8.79
CA ALA A 14 -15.13 -0.37 8.96
C ALA A 14 -15.48 -0.61 10.44
N ILE A 15 -14.59 -1.28 11.18
CA ILE A 15 -14.77 -1.50 12.62
C ILE A 15 -14.84 -0.19 13.40
N LYS A 16 -13.94 0.77 13.10
CA LYS A 16 -14.00 2.09 13.76
C LYS A 16 -15.33 2.79 13.50
N LEU A 17 -15.80 2.78 12.26
CA LEU A 17 -17.06 3.39 11.85
C LEU A 17 -18.28 2.72 12.51
N MET A 18 -18.29 1.39 12.57
CA MET A 18 -19.35 0.61 13.22
C MET A 18 -19.51 1.01 14.70
N PHE A 19 -18.41 1.31 15.38
CA PHE A 19 -18.42 1.81 16.77
C PHE A 19 -18.46 3.34 16.88
N LYS A 20 -18.88 4.06 15.83
CA LYS A 20 -18.97 5.53 15.78
C LYS A 20 -17.67 6.23 16.23
N ASN A 21 -16.53 5.66 15.86
CA ASN A 21 -15.19 6.11 16.28
C ASN A 21 -14.97 6.15 17.81
N SER A 22 -15.78 5.45 18.60
CA SER A 22 -15.58 5.30 20.04
C SER A 22 -14.38 4.40 20.31
N LYS A 23 -13.23 5.01 20.63
CA LYS A 23 -11.96 4.32 20.86
C LYS A 23 -12.07 3.23 21.92
N ARG A 24 -12.85 3.46 22.98
CA ARG A 24 -13.09 2.44 24.02
C ARG A 24 -13.68 1.16 23.45
N LEU A 25 -14.58 1.28 22.47
CA LEU A 25 -15.32 0.17 21.91
C LEU A 25 -14.56 -0.53 20.78
N TYR A 26 -13.92 0.21 19.86
CA TYR A 26 -13.24 -0.43 18.72
C TYR A 26 -11.82 -0.94 19.03
N LYS A 27 -11.13 -0.36 20.04
CA LYS A 27 -9.70 -0.63 20.27
C LYS A 27 -9.40 -2.12 20.47
N PRO A 28 -10.17 -2.90 21.27
CA PRO A 28 -9.92 -4.33 21.43
C PRO A 28 -9.94 -5.12 20.11
N TYR A 29 -10.86 -4.79 19.20
CA TYR A 29 -10.97 -5.47 17.90
C TYR A 29 -9.83 -5.08 16.96
N THR A 30 -9.55 -3.78 16.85
CA THR A 30 -8.46 -3.31 15.98
C THR A 30 -7.08 -3.75 16.47
N SER A 31 -6.89 -4.00 17.76
CA SER A 31 -5.62 -4.50 18.31
C SER A 31 -5.40 -5.99 18.00
N ILE A 32 -6.45 -6.82 17.99
CA ILE A 32 -6.37 -8.23 17.55
C ILE A 32 -5.93 -8.29 16.08
N ILE A 33 -6.57 -7.49 15.23
CA ILE A 33 -6.23 -7.39 13.81
C ILE A 33 -4.78 -6.92 13.64
N LYS A 34 -4.38 -5.87 14.36
CA LYS A 34 -3.00 -5.38 14.33
C LYS A 34 -2.01 -6.45 14.77
N ARG A 35 -2.28 -7.18 15.85
CA ARG A 35 -1.37 -8.22 16.34
C ARG A 35 -1.17 -9.32 15.31
N ARG A 36 -2.24 -9.80 14.67
CA ARG A 36 -2.15 -10.82 13.61
C ARG A 36 -1.38 -10.29 12.41
N TRP A 37 -1.65 -9.05 12.01
CA TRP A 37 -0.93 -8.35 10.94
C TRP A 37 0.58 -8.21 11.23
N ASP A 38 0.94 -7.82 12.45
CA ASP A 38 2.33 -7.66 12.89
C ASP A 38 3.08 -9.02 12.98
N HIS A 39 2.39 -10.11 13.33
CA HIS A 39 3.02 -11.43 13.56
C HIS A 39 3.10 -12.32 12.31
N GLN A 40 2.10 -12.27 11.42
CA GLN A 40 1.94 -13.28 10.36
C GLN A 40 2.32 -12.77 8.97
N LEU A 41 2.45 -11.45 8.78
CA LEU A 41 2.62 -10.85 7.46
C LEU A 41 3.77 -9.84 7.50
N ARG A 42 4.73 -9.97 6.57
CA ARG A 42 5.83 -9.01 6.43
C ARG A 42 5.28 -7.67 5.96
N GLN A 43 4.98 -6.78 6.90
CA GLN A 43 4.31 -5.50 6.62
C GLN A 43 5.01 -4.71 5.53
N GLY A 44 6.34 -4.66 5.56
CA GLY A 44 7.12 -3.90 4.60
C GLY A 44 6.82 -4.28 3.15
N ILE A 45 6.73 -5.58 2.85
CA ILE A 45 6.46 -6.07 1.48
C ILE A 45 5.03 -5.75 1.06
N HIS A 46 4.04 -5.93 1.94
CA HIS A 46 2.64 -5.63 1.61
C HIS A 46 2.39 -4.12 1.47
N CYS A 47 3.03 -3.31 2.32
CA CYS A 47 3.04 -1.86 2.25
C CYS A 47 3.67 -1.36 0.95
N ALA A 48 4.88 -1.84 0.61
CA ALA A 48 5.55 -1.49 -0.63
C ALA A 48 4.74 -1.94 -1.84
N ALA A 49 4.19 -3.16 -1.83
CA ALA A 49 3.34 -3.66 -2.91
C ALA A 49 2.01 -2.92 -3.05
N TYR A 50 1.50 -2.31 -1.98
CA TYR A 50 0.33 -1.42 -2.06
C TYR A 50 0.70 -0.10 -2.74
N LEU A 51 1.81 0.52 -2.34
CA LEU A 51 2.30 1.76 -2.94
C LEU A 51 2.66 1.57 -4.41
N LEU A 52 3.34 0.48 -4.76
CA LEU A 52 3.80 0.20 -6.13
C LEU A 52 2.72 -0.38 -7.05
N ASN A 53 1.46 -0.45 -6.59
CA ASN A 53 0.35 -0.92 -7.43
C ASN A 53 -0.35 0.29 -8.07
N PRO A 54 -0.33 0.41 -9.43
CA PRO A 54 -0.98 1.51 -10.15
C PRO A 54 -2.46 1.68 -9.79
N HIS A 55 -3.17 0.57 -9.57
CA HIS A 55 -4.59 0.56 -9.21
C HIS A 55 -4.86 1.35 -7.93
N PHE A 56 -3.97 1.26 -6.95
CA PHE A 56 -4.10 1.99 -5.69
C PHE A 56 -3.42 3.36 -5.76
N GLN A 57 -2.19 3.43 -6.26
CA GLN A 57 -1.39 4.66 -6.30
C GLN A 57 -2.08 5.79 -7.06
N TYR A 58 -2.85 5.46 -8.10
CA TYR A 58 -3.52 6.45 -8.95
C TYR A 58 -5.00 6.64 -8.61
N ASP A 59 -5.53 5.88 -7.66
CA ASP A 59 -6.83 6.13 -7.07
C ASP A 59 -6.71 7.21 -5.98
N LYS A 60 -6.76 8.48 -6.40
CA LYS A 60 -6.59 9.63 -5.50
C LYS A 60 -7.63 9.71 -4.39
N GLU A 61 -8.79 9.05 -4.54
CA GLU A 61 -9.87 9.09 -3.57
C GLU A 61 -9.69 8.06 -2.47
N ASN A 62 -9.19 6.87 -2.81
CA ASN A 62 -9.06 5.75 -1.88
C ASN A 62 -7.63 5.44 -1.46
N PHE A 63 -6.62 6.05 -2.10
CA PHE A 63 -5.23 5.81 -1.77
C PHE A 63 -4.91 6.24 -0.33
N CYS A 64 -4.43 5.28 0.46
CA CYS A 64 -4.06 5.52 1.84
C CYS A 64 -2.55 5.65 1.99
N MET A 65 -2.05 6.89 1.90
CA MET A 65 -0.66 7.19 2.19
C MET A 65 -0.45 7.33 3.70
N LYS A 66 0.21 6.35 4.31
CA LYS A 66 0.64 6.40 5.72
C LYS A 66 2.15 6.24 5.83
N TYR A 67 2.68 6.65 6.98
CA TYR A 67 4.08 6.43 7.33
C TYR A 67 4.50 4.95 7.16
N GLU A 68 3.69 4.00 7.63
CA GLU A 68 3.96 2.55 7.50
C GLU A 68 4.06 2.07 6.04
N VAL A 69 3.38 2.74 5.10
CA VAL A 69 3.45 2.44 3.67
C VAL A 69 4.78 2.89 3.09
N MET A 70 5.18 4.12 3.38
CA MET A 70 6.45 4.68 2.94
C MET A 70 7.64 3.96 3.60
N GLN A 71 7.53 3.62 4.88
CA GLN A 71 8.54 2.85 5.59
C GLN A 71 8.75 1.48 4.94
N GLY A 72 7.68 0.77 4.58
CA GLY A 72 7.79 -0.52 3.90
C GLY A 72 8.52 -0.43 2.56
N LEU A 73 8.32 0.64 1.81
CA LEU A 73 9.06 0.92 0.57
C LEU A 73 10.55 1.18 0.85
N VAL A 74 10.88 2.00 1.85
CA VAL A 74 12.27 2.29 2.22
C VAL A 74 12.99 1.03 2.71
N GLU A 75 12.33 0.20 3.51
CA GLU A 75 12.87 -1.09 3.96
C GLU A 75 13.13 -2.03 2.78
N LEU A 76 12.24 -2.07 1.79
CA LEU A 76 12.41 -2.87 0.58
C LEU A 76 13.61 -2.39 -0.25
N ILE A 77 13.69 -1.08 -0.51
CA ILE A 77 14.77 -0.48 -1.31
C ILE A 77 16.12 -0.54 -0.59
N GLY A 78 16.12 -0.43 0.74
CA GLY A 78 17.30 -0.54 1.58
C GLY A 78 17.87 -1.96 1.69
N ASN A 79 17.06 -2.97 1.38
CA ASN A 79 17.50 -4.35 1.34
C ASN A 79 18.33 -4.60 0.06
N LYS A 80 19.65 -4.71 0.21
CA LYS A 80 20.58 -4.90 -0.93
C LYS A 80 20.42 -6.24 -1.65
N ASP A 81 19.89 -7.26 -0.99
CA ASP A 81 19.63 -8.57 -1.61
C ASP A 81 18.45 -8.49 -2.58
N ILE A 82 17.49 -7.58 -2.31
CA ILE A 82 16.31 -7.37 -3.16
C ILE A 82 16.57 -6.23 -4.17
N CYS A 83 17.21 -5.17 -3.72
CA CYS A 83 17.40 -3.91 -4.44
C CYS A 83 18.90 -3.53 -4.45
N PRO A 84 19.73 -4.19 -5.27
CA PRO A 84 21.18 -3.94 -5.30
C PRO A 84 21.54 -2.53 -5.80
N LYS A 85 20.64 -1.86 -6.54
CA LYS A 85 20.81 -0.49 -7.06
C LYS A 85 19.74 0.47 -6.51
N SER A 86 19.79 0.73 -5.20
CA SER A 86 18.78 1.50 -4.48
C SER A 86 18.49 2.90 -5.05
N THR A 87 19.50 3.63 -5.50
CA THR A 87 19.35 4.99 -6.05
C THR A 87 18.60 5.02 -7.38
N ALA A 88 18.92 4.09 -8.30
CA ALA A 88 18.20 3.95 -9.57
C ALA A 88 16.73 3.57 -9.33
N ILE A 89 16.49 2.63 -8.43
CA ILE A 89 15.13 2.18 -8.08
C ILE A 89 14.32 3.33 -7.47
N MET A 90 14.92 4.15 -6.61
CA MET A 90 14.21 5.29 -6.02
C MET A 90 13.79 6.33 -7.06
N ASN A 91 14.59 6.52 -8.12
CA ASN A 91 14.20 7.38 -9.25
C ASN A 91 13.00 6.80 -10.00
N GLU A 92 12.99 5.51 -10.32
CA GLU A 92 11.85 4.84 -10.96
C GLU A 92 10.58 4.94 -10.12
N VAL A 93 10.70 4.73 -8.81
CA VAL A 93 9.57 4.86 -7.87
C VAL A 93 9.02 6.28 -7.86
N ARG A 94 9.87 7.30 -7.97
CA ARG A 94 9.45 8.70 -8.10
C ARG A 94 8.68 8.93 -9.39
N LEU A 95 9.21 8.47 -10.53
CA LEU A 95 8.56 8.61 -11.84
C LEU A 95 7.18 7.93 -11.85
N PHE A 96 7.11 6.72 -11.32
CA PHE A 96 5.87 5.98 -11.14
C PHE A 96 4.87 6.74 -10.27
N ARG A 97 5.26 7.14 -9.05
CA ARG A 97 4.38 7.81 -8.08
C ARG A 97 3.79 9.10 -8.64
N ASP A 98 4.61 9.86 -9.36
CA ASP A 98 4.28 11.19 -9.87
C ASP A 98 3.63 11.16 -11.27
N ASN A 99 3.32 9.97 -11.82
CA ASN A 99 2.75 9.80 -13.17
C ASN A 99 3.59 10.46 -14.27
N LEU A 100 4.90 10.33 -14.18
CA LEU A 100 5.81 10.93 -15.15
C LEU A 100 6.12 9.95 -16.30
N GLU A 101 6.55 10.52 -17.41
CA GLU A 101 6.98 9.78 -18.60
C GLU A 101 5.91 8.79 -19.10
N SER A 102 6.29 7.51 -19.27
CA SER A 102 5.39 6.48 -19.77
C SER A 102 4.26 6.13 -18.80
N PHE A 103 4.42 6.39 -17.49
CA PHE A 103 3.39 6.14 -16.48
C PHE A 103 2.22 7.13 -16.58
N GLY A 104 2.47 8.35 -17.05
CA GLY A 104 1.44 9.39 -17.23
C GLY A 104 0.61 9.26 -18.50
N LYS A 105 0.95 8.33 -19.40
CA LYS A 105 0.21 8.14 -20.66
C LYS A 105 -1.20 7.63 -20.37
N LEU A 106 -2.18 8.12 -21.12
CA LEU A 106 -3.59 7.74 -20.95
C LEU A 106 -3.79 6.22 -20.95
N ILE A 107 -3.10 5.51 -21.86
CA ILE A 107 -3.16 4.04 -21.93
C ILE A 107 -2.68 3.35 -20.65
N ALA A 108 -1.62 3.87 -20.02
CA ALA A 108 -1.09 3.33 -18.77
C ALA A 108 -2.07 3.57 -17.61
N LEU A 109 -2.68 4.75 -17.56
CA LEU A 109 -3.69 5.10 -16.55
C LEU A 109 -4.99 4.28 -16.69
N THR A 110 -5.42 4.00 -17.92
CA THR A 110 -6.58 3.13 -18.17
C THR A 110 -6.28 1.69 -17.75
N MET A 111 -5.14 1.14 -18.19
CA MET A 111 -4.74 -0.21 -17.81
C MET A 111 -4.54 -0.39 -16.30
N ALA A 112 -4.04 0.63 -15.60
CA ALA A 112 -3.90 0.63 -14.14
C ALA A 112 -5.23 0.38 -13.41
N LYS A 113 -6.36 0.82 -13.98
CA LYS A 113 -7.70 0.63 -13.39
C LYS A 113 -8.31 -0.72 -13.76
N GLU A 114 -8.04 -1.19 -14.98
CA GLU A 114 -8.68 -2.39 -15.55
C GLU A 114 -7.95 -3.70 -15.23
N MET A 115 -6.62 -3.66 -15.10
CA MET A 115 -5.83 -4.86 -14.78
C MET A 115 -5.97 -5.22 -13.29
N GLN A 116 -6.97 -6.02 -12.97
CA GLN A 116 -6.96 -6.78 -11.73
C GLN A 116 -5.93 -7.91 -11.82
N PRO A 117 -5.09 -8.13 -10.79
CA PRO A 117 -4.23 -9.30 -10.77
C PRO A 117 -5.09 -10.55 -10.53
N GLY A 118 -5.44 -11.24 -11.60
CA GLY A 118 -6.18 -12.51 -11.55
C GLY A 118 -7.34 -12.62 -12.54
N LYS A 119 -7.04 -12.56 -13.85
CA LYS A 119 -7.67 -13.40 -14.87
C LYS A 119 -6.60 -13.87 -15.84
#